data_AF-A0A5B7F9Y1-F1
#
_entry.id   AF-A0A5B7F9Y1-F1
#
_cell.length_a   1.000
_cell.length_b   1.000
_cell.length_c   1.000
_cell.angle_alpha   90.00
_cell.angle_beta   90.00
_cell.angle_gamma   90.00
#
_symmetry.space_group_name_H-M   'P 1'
#
loop_
_entity.id
_entity.type
_entity.pdbx_description
1 polymer ?
#
loop_
_entity_poly.entity_id
_entity_poly.type
_entity_poly.pdbx_seq_one_letter_code
_entity_poly.pdbx_strand_id
1 'polypeptide(L)'
;MSENVGVESLKVNGEVITEKNEIRKEIRQFWEEVGGVGEVFGVREGCVTLERKNADELNERISKEEIERCVKRQKNGKAAGLDGIPYEMYKNGGEVVIDRMTVVFN
;
A
#
# COMPACT_ATOMS: atom_id res chain seq x y z
N MET A 1 7.07 -11.84 20.30
CA MET A 1 7.07 -13.15 19.62
C MET A 1 5.98 -13.07 18.57
N SER A 2 6.33 -12.97 17.29
CA SER A 2 5.32 -12.88 16.23
C SER A 2 4.77 -14.27 15.99
N GLU A 3 3.54 -14.51 16.42
CA GLU A 3 2.81 -15.73 16.09
C GLU A 3 2.67 -15.79 14.58
N ASN A 4 3.33 -16.78 13.99
CA ASN A 4 3.24 -17.10 12.58
C ASN A 4 1.87 -17.76 12.39
N VAL A 5 0.83 -16.94 12.18
CA VAL A 5 -0.53 -17.43 11.92
C VAL A 5 -0.51 -18.14 10.58
N GLY A 6 -0.21 -19.43 10.61
CA GLY A 6 -0.22 -20.29 9.45
C GLY A 6 -1.65 -20.39 8.91
N VAL A 7 -1.79 -20.34 7.59
CA VAL A 7 -3.07 -20.64 6.95
C VAL A 7 -3.31 -22.14 7.09
N GLU A 8 -4.30 -22.53 7.91
CA GLU A 8 -4.64 -23.93 8.18
C GLU A 8 -5.53 -24.56 7.09
N SER A 9 -6.27 -23.74 6.34
CA SER A 9 -7.08 -24.19 5.21
C SER A 9 -7.33 -23.06 4.20
N LEU A 10 -7.50 -23.42 2.93
CA LEU A 10 -7.76 -22.50 1.82
C LEU A 10 -8.97 -23.01 1.01
N LYS A 11 -9.96 -22.16 0.74
CA LYS A 11 -11.10 -22.51 -0.12
C LYS A 11 -10.88 -22.00 -1.54
N VAL A 12 -10.77 -22.89 -2.52
CA VAL A 12 -10.55 -22.56 -3.93
C VAL A 12 -11.69 -23.17 -4.74
N ASN A 13 -12.43 -22.35 -5.51
CA ASN A 13 -13.52 -22.79 -6.39
C ASN A 13 -14.61 -23.67 -5.73
N GLY A 14 -14.80 -23.55 -4.42
CA GLY A 14 -15.77 -24.34 -3.66
C GLY A 14 -15.17 -25.51 -2.88
N GLU A 15 -13.94 -25.92 -3.19
CA GLU A 15 -13.20 -27.00 -2.52
C GLU A 15 -12.33 -26.46 -1.39
N VAL A 16 -12.20 -27.22 -0.31
CA VAL A 16 -11.40 -26.86 0.87
C VAL A 16 -10.11 -27.67 0.85
N ILE A 17 -8.99 -26.96 0.75
CA ILE A 17 -7.64 -27.50 0.75
C ILE A 17 -7.04 -27.28 2.14
N THR A 18 -6.60 -28.37 2.76
CA THR A 18 -5.99 -28.34 4.10
C THR A 18 -4.51 -28.75 4.07
N GLU A 19 -4.04 -29.29 2.95
CA GLU A 19 -2.64 -29.68 2.80
C GLU A 19 -1.75 -28.44 2.55
N LYS A 20 -0.76 -28.25 3.42
CA LYS A 20 0.16 -27.10 3.37
C LYS A 20 0.87 -26.92 2.02
N ASN A 21 1.21 -28.02 1.34
CA ASN A 21 1.87 -27.97 0.04
C ASN A 21 0.91 -27.53 -1.06
N GLU A 22 -0.33 -28.03 -1.04
CA GLU A 22 -1.37 -27.63 -1.98
C GLU A 22 -1.80 -26.18 -1.77
N ILE A 23 -1.99 -25.73 -0.52
CA ILE A 23 -2.26 -24.33 -0.18
C ILE A 23 -1.19 -23.42 -0.81
N ARG A 24 0.09 -23.77 -0.65
CA ARG A 24 1.20 -22.99 -1.24
C ARG A 24 1.19 -23.00 -2.75
N LYS A 25 0.89 -24.14 -3.36
CA LYS A 25 0.82 -24.29 -4.81
C LYS A 25 -0.31 -23.44 -5.40
N GLU A 26 -1.50 -23.49 -4.81
CA GLU A 26 -2.66 -22.72 -5.26
C GLU A 26 -2.45 -21.22 -5.08
N ILE A 27 -1.89 -20.79 -3.94
CA ILE A 27 -1.53 -19.37 -3.75
C ILE A 27 -0.54 -18.94 -4.83
N ARG A 28 0.51 -19.74 -5.09
CA ARG A 28 1.49 -19.41 -6.14
C ARG A 28 0.82 -19.29 -7.50
N GLN A 29 0.00 -20.27 -7.88
CA GLN A 29 -0.68 -20.31 -9.17
C GLN A 29 -1.65 -19.12 -9.32
N PHE A 30 -2.41 -18.78 -8.29
CA PHE A 30 -3.27 -17.59 -8.29
C PHE A 30 -2.48 -16.31 -8.55
N TRP A 31 -1.33 -16.14 -7.91
CA TRP A 31 -0.47 -14.96 -8.14
C TRP A 31 0.23 -14.98 -9.50
N GLU A 32 0.56 -16.15 -10.06
CA GLU A 32 1.10 -16.27 -11.42
C GLU A 32 0.03 -15.93 -12.48
N GLU A 33 -1.23 -16.34 -12.25
CA GLU A 33 -2.35 -16.08 -13.15
C GLU A 33 -2.84 -14.62 -13.07
N VAL A 34 -3.04 -14.10 -11.85
CA VAL A 34 -3.51 -12.73 -11.62
C VAL A 34 -2.39 -11.70 -11.81
N GLY A 35 -1.16 -12.04 -11.42
CA GLY A 35 -0.02 -11.13 -11.43
C GLY A 35 0.63 -10.94 -12.79
N GLY A 36 0.23 -11.71 -13.81
CA GLY A 36 0.79 -11.62 -15.16
C GLY A 36 2.23 -12.15 -15.22
N VAL A 37 2.44 -13.22 -15.97
CA VAL A 37 3.79 -13.73 -16.26
C VAL A 37 4.54 -12.69 -17.08
N GLY A 38 5.52 -12.01 -16.48
CA GLY A 38 6.60 -11.36 -17.24
C GLY A 38 6.91 -9.89 -16.96
N GLU A 39 6.21 -9.20 -16.06
CA GLU A 39 6.76 -7.95 -15.54
C GLU A 39 7.71 -8.29 -14.39
N VAL A 40 9.01 -8.31 -14.69
CA VAL A 40 10.05 -8.15 -13.68
C VAL A 40 9.84 -6.76 -13.08
N PHE A 41 8.91 -6.63 -12.15
CA PHE A 41 9.05 -5.61 -11.13
C PHE A 41 10.40 -5.91 -10.52
N GLY A 42 11.36 -5.00 -10.71
CA GLY A 42 12.57 -5.00 -9.92
C GLY A 42 12.11 -4.85 -8.47
N VAL A 43 11.81 -5.98 -7.84
CA VAL A 43 11.52 -6.07 -6.41
C VAL A 43 12.81 -5.59 -5.80
N ARG A 44 12.85 -4.31 -5.43
CA ARG A 44 13.83 -3.84 -4.47
C ARG A 44 13.67 -4.77 -3.30
N GLU A 45 14.71 -5.56 -3.06
CA GLU A 45 14.89 -6.36 -1.88
C GLU A 45 14.83 -5.40 -0.68
N GLY A 46 13.63 -5.26 -0.18
CA GLY A 46 13.18 -4.13 0.58
C GLY A 46 11.72 -4.36 0.86
N CYS A 47 11.45 -5.50 1.51
CA CYS A 47 10.21 -5.70 2.23
C CYS A 47 9.97 -4.40 3.01
N VAL A 48 8.96 -3.63 2.60
CA VAL A 48 8.53 -2.49 3.40
C VAL A 48 8.08 -3.12 4.70
N THR A 49 8.84 -2.94 5.77
CA THR A 49 8.39 -3.26 7.12
C THR A 49 7.23 -2.34 7.42
N LEU A 50 6.03 -2.77 7.01
CA LEU A 50 4.78 -2.18 7.44
C LEU A 50 4.60 -2.64 8.87
N GLU A 51 4.88 -1.76 9.82
CA GLU A 51 4.52 -2.01 11.20
C GLU A 51 3.01 -2.20 11.29
N ARG A 52 2.57 -3.28 11.95
CA ARG A 52 1.16 -3.45 12.30
C ARG A 52 0.80 -2.34 13.27
N LYS A 53 0.18 -1.28 12.76
CA LYS A 53 -0.46 -0.26 13.58
C LYS A 53 -1.81 -0.77 14.09
N ASN A 54 -2.18 -0.36 15.30
CA ASN A 54 -3.51 -0.64 15.83
C ASN A 54 -4.56 0.12 15.02
N ALA A 55 -5.75 -0.45 14.87
CA ALA A 55 -6.84 0.21 14.14
C ALA A 55 -7.24 1.57 14.76
N ASP A 56 -7.09 1.69 16.08
CA ASP A 56 -7.37 2.93 16.81
C ASP A 56 -6.41 4.08 16.43
N GLU A 57 -5.15 3.77 16.07
CA GLU A 57 -4.18 4.76 15.57
C GLU A 57 -4.56 5.32 14.20
N LEU A 58 -5.38 4.59 13.42
CA LEU A 58 -5.90 5.07 12.13
C LEU A 58 -7.06 6.06 12.30
N ASN A 59 -7.64 6.17 13.51
CA ASN A 59 -8.71 7.12 13.82
C ASN A 59 -8.16 8.46 14.34
N GLU A 60 -6.84 8.58 14.50
CA GLU A 60 -6.21 9.85 14.87
C GLU A 60 -6.32 10.86 13.72
N ARG A 61 -6.53 12.12 14.06
CA ARG A 61 -6.54 13.21 13.09
C ARG A 61 -5.15 13.36 12.47
N ILE A 62 -5.13 13.54 11.15
CA ILE A 62 -3.89 13.75 10.42
C ILE A 62 -3.40 15.16 10.72
N SER A 63 -2.19 15.26 11.29
CA SER A 63 -1.57 16.54 11.63
C SER A 63 -1.13 17.33 10.39
N LYS A 64 -1.10 18.67 10.49
CA LYS A 64 -0.64 19.55 9.41
C LYS A 64 0.82 19.25 9.05
N GLU A 65 1.65 18.96 10.06
CA GLU A 65 3.07 18.63 9.90
C GLU A 65 3.28 17.30 9.17
N GLU A 66 2.37 16.33 9.38
CA GLU A 66 2.41 15.06 8.66
C GLU A 66 2.11 15.26 7.17
N ILE A 67 1.09 16.05 6.85
CA ILE A 67 0.73 16.40 5.47
C ILE A 67 1.89 17.13 4.80
N GLU A 68 2.45 18.14 5.46
CA GLU A 68 3.60 18.89 4.94
C GLU A 68 4.79 17.98 4.66
N ARG A 69 5.12 17.07 5.58
CA ARG A 69 6.20 16.10 5.43
C ARG A 69 5.94 15.16 4.26
N CYS A 70 4.71 14.69 4.08
CA CYS A 70 4.31 13.83 2.98
C CYS A 70 4.44 14.53 1.63
N VAL A 71 3.93 15.76 1.50
CA VAL A 71 4.03 16.57 0.27
C VAL A 71 5.50 16.80 -0.10
N LYS A 72 6.35 17.19 0.85
CA LYS A 72 7.78 17.44 0.60
C LYS A 72 8.54 16.21 0.08
N ARG A 73 8.15 15.00 0.54
CA ARG A 73 8.79 13.72 0.14
C ARG A 73 8.41 13.25 -1.26
N GLN A 74 7.39 13.84 -1.89
CA GLN A 74 6.98 13.48 -3.25
C GLN A 74 8.13 13.73 -4.24
N LYS A 75 8.27 12.85 -5.23
CA LYS A 75 9.28 12.99 -6.29
C LYS A 75 8.74 13.84 -7.43
N ASN A 76 9.58 14.70 -7.99
CA ASN A 76 9.24 15.49 -9.16
C ASN A 76 9.25 14.62 -10.43
N GLY A 77 8.57 15.07 -11.48
CA GLY A 77 8.52 14.43 -12.79
C GLY A 77 7.75 13.11 -12.79
N LYS A 78 6.88 12.89 -11.82
CA LYS A 78 5.96 11.75 -11.79
C LYS A 78 4.72 12.06 -12.64
N ALA A 79 4.23 11.05 -13.35
CA ALA A 79 3.01 11.16 -14.13
C ALA A 79 1.85 11.58 -13.21
N ALA A 80 1.07 12.55 -13.65
CA ALA A 80 -0.11 12.98 -12.92
C ALA A 80 -1.13 11.83 -12.83
N GLY A 81 -1.97 11.88 -11.79
CA GLY A 81 -3.08 10.94 -11.64
C GLY A 81 -4.19 11.20 -12.65
N LEU A 82 -5.32 10.52 -12.47
CA LEU A 82 -6.54 10.74 -13.28
C LEU A 82 -7.07 12.18 -13.17
N ASP A 83 -6.73 12.88 -12.09
CA ASP A 83 -7.04 14.28 -11.86
C ASP A 83 -6.22 15.23 -12.75
N GLY A 84 -5.15 14.74 -13.39
CA GLY A 84 -4.24 15.54 -14.20
C GLY A 84 -3.40 16.53 -13.39
N ILE A 85 -3.39 16.45 -12.06
CA ILE A 85 -2.67 17.39 -11.21
C ILE A 85 -1.23 16.87 -11.00
N PRO A 86 -0.19 17.62 -11.43
CA PRO A 86 1.18 17.21 -11.23
C PRO A 86 1.63 17.41 -9.77
N TYR A 87 2.56 16.59 -9.31
CA TYR A 87 3.06 16.60 -7.93
C TYR A 87 3.69 17.94 -7.52
N GLU A 88 4.26 18.65 -8.48
CA GLU A 88 4.85 19.98 -8.31
C GLU A 88 3.83 21.03 -7.86
N MET A 89 2.55 20.88 -8.25
CA MET A 89 1.49 21.79 -7.79
C MET A 89 1.32 21.68 -6.28
N TYR A 90 1.37 20.46 -5.74
CA TYR A 90 1.28 20.24 -4.31
C TYR A 90 2.54 20.73 -3.58
N LYS A 91 3.73 20.44 -4.13
CA LYS A 91 5.01 20.84 -3.52
C LYS A 91 5.25 22.35 -3.52
N ASN A 92 4.88 23.03 -4.59
CA ASN A 92 5.14 24.45 -4.77
C ASN A 92 3.96 25.34 -4.35
N GLY A 93 2.80 24.74 -4.06
CA GLY A 93 1.59 25.46 -3.65
C GLY A 93 1.66 26.11 -2.27
N GLY A 94 2.73 25.85 -1.50
CA GLY A 94 2.99 26.49 -0.22
C GLY A 94 1.95 26.18 0.85
N GLU A 95 1.87 27.04 1.86
CA GLU A 95 1.01 26.82 3.04
C GLU A 95 -0.47 26.70 2.69
N VAL A 96 -0.96 27.43 1.69
CA VAL A 96 -2.36 27.42 1.27
C VAL A 96 -2.82 26.02 0.85
N VAL A 97 -1.96 25.28 0.14
CA VAL A 97 -2.28 23.90 -0.27
C VAL A 97 -2.25 22.96 0.93
N ILE A 98 -1.30 23.14 1.85
CA ILE A 98 -1.22 22.33 3.06
C ILE A 98 -2.44 22.54 3.96
N ASP A 99 -2.87 23.78 4.15
CA ASP A 99 -4.09 24.10 4.91
C ASP A 99 -5.32 23.47 4.28
N ARG A 100 -5.44 23.58 2.95
CA ARG A 100 -6.58 22.98 2.23
C ARG A 100 -6.58 21.46 2.32
N MET A 101 -5.42 20.82 2.18
CA MET A 101 -5.27 19.38 2.35
C MET A 101 -5.62 18.93 3.77
N THR A 102 -5.23 19.71 4.78
CA THR A 102 -5.54 19.42 6.19
C THR A 102 -7.04 19.39 6.45
N VAL A 103 -7.81 20.26 5.79
CA VAL A 103 -9.29 20.27 5.84
C VAL A 103 -9.92 19.12 5.05
N VAL A 104 -9.29 18.66 3.96
CA VAL A 104 -9.85 17.58 3.12
C VAL A 104 -9.63 16.20 3.73
N PHE A 105 -8.50 16.00 4.43
CA PHE A 105 -8.11 14.70 5.00
C PHE A 105 -8.60 14.47 6.44
N ASN A 106 -9.28 15.44 7.05
CA ASN A 106 -9.89 15.33 8.39
C ASN A 106 -11.39 15.63 8.32
#